data_AF-A0A482XCC1-F1
#
_entry.id   AF-A0A482XCC1-F1
#
_cell.length_a   1.000
_cell.length_b   1.000
_cell.length_c   1.000
_cell.angle_alpha   90.00
_cell.angle_beta   90.00
_cell.angle_gamma   90.00
#
_symmetry.space_group_name_H-M   'P 1'
#
loop_
_entity.id
_entity.type
_entity.pdbx_description
1 polymer ?
#
loop_
_entity_poly.entity_id
_entity_poly.type
_entity_poly.pdbx_seq_one_letter_code
_entity_poly.pdbx_strand_id
1 'polypeptide(L)'
;VRVPSWITDPPVSQLNVTFSDQAEEKLNCTTREIVSSILREDPRSVYLRERYGNQFYTFLIQDLHVSCKFDNALHTVHVYRVAEADKKCSCGVLEWQCNEHNSLV
;
A
#
# COMPACT_ATOMS: atom_id res chain seq x y z
N VAL A 1 24.34 3.20 25.91
CA VAL A 1 24.73 3.52 24.51
C VAL A 1 23.95 4.76 24.08
N ARG A 2 24.59 5.82 23.56
CA ARG A 2 23.88 6.99 23.03
C ARG A 2 23.54 6.73 21.57
N VAL A 3 22.26 6.76 21.24
CA VAL A 3 21.77 6.61 19.87
C VAL A 3 21.82 7.99 19.19
N PRO A 4 22.52 8.13 18.04
CA PRO A 4 22.50 9.34 17.23
C PRO A 4 21.08 9.79 16.88
N SER A 5 20.84 11.10 16.86
CA SER A 5 19.52 11.68 16.58
C SER A 5 18.95 11.32 15.21
N TRP A 6 19.78 11.06 14.20
CA TRP A 6 19.29 10.63 12.87
C TRP A 6 18.72 9.21 12.84
N ILE A 7 18.97 8.41 13.88
CA ILE A 7 18.34 7.09 14.07
C ILE A 7 17.01 7.27 14.81
N THR A 8 16.97 8.17 15.80
CA THR A 8 15.77 8.44 16.60
C THR A 8 14.76 9.32 15.86
N ASP A 9 15.24 10.18 14.97
CA ASP A 9 14.51 11.17 14.19
C ASP A 9 15.03 11.10 12.74
N PRO A 10 14.59 10.08 11.99
CA PRO A 10 15.01 9.91 10.61
C PRO A 10 14.57 11.13 9.77
N PRO A 11 15.43 11.62 8.86
CA PRO A 11 15.14 12.80 8.06
C PRO A 11 13.97 12.60 7.07
N VAL A 12 13.53 11.36 6.88
CA VAL A 12 12.38 10.99 6.07
C VAL A 12 11.15 10.84 6.98
N SER A 13 10.18 11.72 6.79
CA SER A 13 8.93 11.65 7.52
C SER A 13 8.20 10.36 7.17
N GLN A 14 7.72 9.63 8.18
CA GLN A 14 6.93 8.42 8.03
C GLN A 14 5.53 8.76 7.53
N LEU A 15 5.03 8.01 6.53
CA LEU A 15 3.69 8.24 5.97
C LEU A 15 2.60 7.73 6.90
N ASN A 16 1.48 8.45 6.96
CA ASN A 16 0.28 7.94 7.63
C ASN A 16 -0.48 6.97 6.72
N VAL A 17 -0.64 5.72 7.15
CA VAL A 17 -1.32 4.68 6.37
C VAL A 17 -2.79 4.64 6.74
N THR A 18 -3.66 4.70 5.74
CA THR A 18 -5.12 4.56 5.89
C THR A 18 -5.62 3.47 4.95
N PHE A 19 -6.69 2.77 5.35
CA PHE A 19 -7.27 1.66 4.60
C PHE A 19 -8.72 1.99 4.27
N SER A 20 -9.20 1.54 3.12
CA SER A 20 -10.63 1.50 2.79
C SER A 20 -11.31 0.34 3.49
N ASP A 21 -12.63 0.43 3.69
CA ASP A 21 -13.42 -0.64 4.32
C ASP A 21 -13.26 -1.98 3.59
N GLN A 22 -13.20 -1.97 2.25
CA GLN A 22 -12.98 -3.16 1.45
C GLN A 22 -11.58 -3.77 1.65
N ALA A 23 -10.56 -2.93 1.83
CA ALA A 23 -9.21 -3.39 2.12
C ALA A 23 -9.13 -3.99 3.52
N GLU A 24 -9.79 -3.39 4.51
CA GLU A 24 -9.83 -3.90 5.88
C GLU A 24 -10.51 -5.26 5.99
N GLU A 25 -11.59 -5.50 5.24
CA GLU A 25 -12.26 -6.81 5.22
C GLU A 25 -11.35 -7.95 4.73
N LYS A 26 -10.41 -7.63 3.84
CA LYS A 26 -9.45 -8.61 3.28
C LYS A 26 -8.20 -8.80 4.14
N LEU A 27 -7.97 -7.93 5.12
CA LEU A 27 -6.78 -7.96 5.96
C LEU A 27 -7.09 -8.51 7.35
N ASN A 28 -6.29 -9.46 7.82
CA ASN A 28 -6.25 -9.80 9.24
C ASN A 28 -5.35 -8.81 10.01
N CYS A 29 -5.39 -8.86 11.35
CA CYS A 29 -4.62 -7.94 12.20
C CYS A 29 -3.12 -7.92 11.87
N THR A 30 -2.51 -9.10 11.72
CA THR A 30 -1.08 -9.27 11.44
C THR A 30 -0.70 -8.71 10.07
N THR A 31 -1.46 -9.06 9.03
CA THR A 31 -1.19 -8.60 7.67
C THR A 31 -1.39 -7.09 7.55
N ARG A 32 -2.40 -6.54 8.22
CA ARG A 32 -2.63 -5.09 8.28
C ARG A 32 -1.43 -4.37 8.90
N GLU A 33 -0.87 -4.91 9.98
CA GLU A 33 0.33 -4.35 10.61
C GLU A 33 1.54 -4.39 9.68
N ILE A 34 1.78 -5.52 9.00
CA ILE A 34 2.88 -5.69 8.04
C ILE A 34 2.76 -4.69 6.89
N VAL A 35 1.59 -4.64 6.25
CA VAL A 35 1.32 -3.69 5.15
C VAL A 35 1.49 -2.26 5.63
N SER A 36 1.00 -1.93 6.83
CA SER A 36 1.16 -0.59 7.39
C SER A 36 2.62 -0.23 7.67
N SER A 37 3.44 -1.18 8.16
CA SER A 37 4.85 -0.93 8.44
C SER A 37 5.63 -0.66 7.16
N ILE A 38 5.38 -1.47 6.11
CA ILE A 38 6.06 -1.33 4.82
C ILE A 38 5.66 -0.02 4.14
N LEU A 39 4.36 0.29 4.09
CA LEU A 39 3.87 1.50 3.42
C LEU A 39 4.22 2.78 4.20
N ARG A 40 4.37 2.71 5.53
CA ARG A 40 4.79 3.83 6.37
C ARG A 40 6.22 4.28 6.06
N GLU A 41 7.11 3.34 5.81
CA GLU A 41 8.50 3.62 5.42
C GLU A 41 8.66 3.99 3.94
N ASP A 42 7.61 3.76 3.14
CA ASP A 42 7.57 3.81 1.69
C ASP A 42 8.76 3.11 1.01
N PRO A 43 8.56 1.95 0.37
CA PRO A 43 9.64 1.29 -0.36
C PRO A 43 10.14 2.08 -1.58
N ARG A 44 9.46 3.17 -1.99
CA ARG A 44 9.82 3.95 -3.17
C ARG A 44 10.62 5.20 -2.85
N SER A 45 11.45 5.62 -3.79
CA SER A 45 12.17 6.88 -3.69
C SER A 45 11.21 8.08 -3.77
N VAL A 46 11.56 9.14 -3.04
CA VAL A 46 10.83 10.42 -3.04
C VAL A 46 10.59 10.95 -4.46
N TYR A 47 11.55 10.77 -5.37
CA TYR A 47 11.41 11.15 -6.78
C TYR A 47 10.23 10.48 -7.48
N LEU A 48 10.02 9.17 -7.28
CA LEU A 48 8.91 8.44 -7.90
C LEU A 48 7.57 8.91 -7.34
N ARG A 49 7.52 9.24 -6.05
CA ARG A 49 6.36 9.84 -5.41
C ARG A 49 6.00 11.20 -5.99
N GLU A 50 6.97 12.06 -6.24
CA GLU A 50 6.72 13.40 -6.78
C GLU A 50 6.34 13.35 -8.26
N ARG A 51 7.06 12.55 -9.05
CA ARG A 51 6.88 12.46 -10.51
C ARG A 51 5.51 11.88 -10.91
N TYR A 52 4.96 10.99 -10.09
CA TYR A 52 3.78 10.19 -10.38
C TYR A 52 2.79 10.16 -9.20
N GLY A 53 2.76 11.20 -8.35
CA GLY A 53 2.01 11.24 -7.11
C GLY A 53 0.49 11.04 -7.24
N ASN A 54 -0.08 11.32 -8.42
CA ASN A 54 -1.51 11.12 -8.65
C ASN A 54 -1.88 9.71 -9.17
N GLN A 55 -0.90 8.80 -9.33
CA GLN A 55 -1.15 7.45 -9.83
C GLN A 55 -1.44 6.47 -8.69
N PHE A 56 -2.23 5.43 -9.02
CA PHE A 56 -2.39 4.25 -8.18
C PHE A 56 -1.19 3.34 -8.37
N TYR A 57 -0.70 2.79 -7.27
CA TYR A 57 0.40 1.82 -7.25
C TYR A 57 -0.11 0.51 -6.71
N THR A 58 0.31 -0.58 -7.33
CA THR A 58 0.04 -1.93 -6.84
C THR A 58 1.37 -2.58 -6.47
N PHE A 59 1.50 -2.97 -5.21
CA PHE A 59 2.67 -3.67 -4.69
C PHE A 59 2.32 -5.11 -4.38
N LEU A 60 3.26 -6.02 -4.62
CA LEU A 60 3.18 -7.37 -4.08
C LEU A 60 3.85 -7.36 -2.70
N ILE A 61 3.07 -7.59 -1.65
CA ILE A 61 3.55 -7.71 -0.27
C ILE A 61 3.15 -9.11 0.20
N GLN A 62 4.14 -9.97 0.44
CA GLN A 62 3.92 -11.40 0.64
C GLN A 62 3.14 -11.96 -0.57
N ASP A 63 1.94 -12.49 -0.36
CA ASP A 63 1.08 -13.04 -1.42
C ASP A 63 -0.12 -12.13 -1.74
N LEU A 64 -0.01 -10.83 -1.43
CA LEU A 64 -1.08 -9.85 -1.59
C LEU A 64 -0.68 -8.72 -2.52
N HIS A 65 -1.52 -8.45 -3.52
CA HIS A 65 -1.49 -7.23 -4.31
C HIS A 65 -2.22 -6.13 -3.56
N VAL A 66 -1.44 -5.19 -3.03
CA VAL A 66 -1.90 -4.01 -2.30
C VAL A 66 -1.91 -2.82 -3.24
N SER A 67 -3.10 -2.31 -3.55
CA SER A 67 -3.30 -1.13 -4.38
C SER A 67 -3.54 0.11 -3.52
N CYS A 68 -2.65 1.09 -3.63
CA CYS A 68 -2.68 2.31 -2.83
C CYS A 68 -2.32 3.57 -3.64
N LYS A 69 -2.65 4.74 -3.08
CA LYS A 69 -2.28 6.05 -3.61
C LYS A 69 -1.56 6.83 -2.54
N PHE A 70 -0.53 7.55 -2.95
CA PHE A 70 0.26 8.39 -2.07
C PHE A 70 -0.20 9.83 -2.24
N ASP A 71 -0.49 10.48 -1.12
CA ASP A 71 -0.71 11.91 -1.05
C ASP A 71 0.49 12.55 -0.38
N ASN A 72 1.33 13.21 -1.18
CA ASN A 72 2.52 13.89 -0.66
C ASN A 72 2.17 15.16 0.12
N ALA A 73 1.04 15.81 -0.17
CA ALA A 73 0.63 17.04 0.50
C ALA A 73 0.13 16.74 1.92
N LEU A 74 -0.61 15.64 2.08
CA LEU A 74 -1.11 15.16 3.37
C LEU A 74 -0.16 14.18 4.06
N HIS A 75 0.93 13.80 3.38
CA HIS A 75 1.90 12.82 3.84
C HIS A 75 1.23 11.49 4.24
N THR A 76 0.25 11.07 3.44
CA THR A 76 -0.58 9.88 3.68
C THR A 76 -0.47 8.90 2.52
N VAL A 77 -0.71 7.63 2.82
CA VAL A 77 -0.91 6.58 1.83
C VAL A 77 -2.24 5.92 2.11
N HIS A 78 -3.11 5.91 1.10
CA HIS A 78 -4.44 5.34 1.19
C HIS A 78 -4.48 4.03 0.41
N VAL A 79 -4.75 2.93 1.11
CA VAL A 79 -4.91 1.59 0.54
C VAL A 79 -6.36 1.42 0.15
N TYR A 80 -6.62 1.34 -1.16
CA TYR A 80 -7.97 1.19 -1.68
C TYR A 80 -8.38 -0.26 -1.76
N ARG A 81 -7.42 -1.15 -2.00
CA ARG A 81 -7.72 -2.54 -2.31
C ARG A 81 -6.58 -3.48 -2.00
N VAL A 82 -6.94 -4.68 -1.55
CA VAL A 82 -6.05 -5.80 -1.32
C VAL A 82 -6.64 -7.03 -2.01
N ALA A 83 -5.83 -7.75 -2.77
CA ALA A 83 -6.22 -8.98 -3.44
C ALA A 83 -5.13 -10.03 -3.31
N GLU A 84 -5.51 -11.30 -3.21
CA GLU A 84 -4.57 -12.41 -3.23
C GLU A 84 -3.92 -12.56 -4.62
N ALA A 85 -2.61 -12.83 -4.65
CA ALA A 85 -1.83 -12.92 -5.88
C ALA A 85 -2.26 -14.07 -6.79
N ASP A 86 -2.59 -15.22 -6.21
CA ASP A 86 -2.92 -16.44 -6.94
C ASP A 86 -4.43 -16.61 -7.20
N LYS A 87 -5.26 -15.73 -6.64
CA LYS A 87 -6.70 -15.86 -6.76
C LYS A 87 -7.15 -15.49 -8.17
N LYS A 88 -7.78 -16.45 -8.84
CA LYS A 88 -8.34 -16.28 -10.18
C LYS A 88 -9.79 -15.85 -10.09
N CYS A 89 -10.13 -14.89 -10.93
CA CYS A 89 -11.49 -14.50 -11.19
C CYS A 89 -12.23 -15.59 -12.02
N SER A 90 -13.57 -15.54 -12.03
CA SER A 90 -14.43 -16.37 -12.88
C SER A 90 -14.13 -16.26 -14.38
N CYS A 91 -13.50 -15.18 -14.84
CA CYS A 91 -13.03 -15.04 -16.22
C CYS A 91 -11.66 -15.68 -16.49
N GLY A 92 -11.04 -16.34 -15.52
CA GLY A 92 -9.74 -17.01 -15.66
C GLY A 92 -8.51 -16.10 -15.53
N VAL A 93 -8.71 -14.78 -15.44
CA VAL A 93 -7.66 -13.79 -15.18
C VAL A 93 -7.42 -13.66 -13.66
N LEU A 94 -6.22 -13.27 -13.24
CA LEU A 94 -5.93 -12.98 -11.83
C LEU A 94 -6.85 -11.86 -11.33
N GLU A 95 -7.40 -12.02 -10.13
CA GLU A 95 -8.37 -11.10 -9.55
C GLU A 95 -7.81 -9.69 -9.44
N TRP A 96 -6.53 -9.52 -9.16
CA TRP A 96 -5.91 -8.19 -9.11
C TRP A 96 -5.78 -7.51 -10.49
N GLN A 97 -5.78 -8.27 -11.59
CA GLN A 97 -5.67 -7.75 -12.98
C GLN A 97 -7.01 -7.64 -13.71
N CYS A 98 -8.05 -8.30 -13.21
CA CYS A 98 -9.35 -8.26 -13.85
C CYS A 98 -9.95 -6.85 -13.72
N ASN A 99 -10.47 -6.26 -14.80
CA ASN A 99 -11.16 -4.97 -14.75
C ASN A 99 -12.68 -5.14 -14.58
N GLU A 100 -13.26 -6.19 -15.18
CA GLU A 100 -14.70 -6.40 -15.27
C GLU A 100 -15.34 -6.87 -13.94
N HIS A 101 -14.80 -7.93 -13.34
CA HIS A 101 -15.39 -8.58 -12.15
C HIS A 101 -14.83 -8.05 -10.83
N ASN A 102 -14.15 -6.93 -10.95
CA ASN A 102 -13.30 -6.38 -9.93
C ASN A 102 -13.51 -4.87 -9.79
N SER A 103 -14.53 -4.40 -10.51
CA SER A 103 -14.98 -3.03 -10.45
C SER A 103 -15.54 -2.79 -9.05
N LEU A 104 -14.95 -1.79 -8.39
CA LEU A 104 -15.47 -1.13 -7.20
C LEU A 104 -16.84 -0.53 -7.56
N VAL A 105 -17.90 -1.33 -7.48
CA VAL A 105 -19.28 -0.82 -7.41
C VAL A 105 -19.69 -0.77 -5.96
#